data_AF-A0A3B8JJK4-F1
#
_entry.id   AF-A0A3B8JJK4-F1
#
_cell.length_a   1.000
_cell.length_b   1.000
_cell.length_c   1.000
_cell.angle_alpha   90.00
_cell.angle_beta   90.00
_cell.angle_gamma   90.00
#
_symmetry.space_group_name_H-M   'P 1'
#
loop_
_entity.id
_entity.type
_entity.pdbx_description
1 polymer ?
#
loop_
_entity_poly.entity_id
_entity_poly.type
_entity_poly.pdbx_seq_one_letter_code
_entity_poly.pdbx_strand_id
1 'polypeptide(L)'
;MNNWTGEELAFRCERLSVRLEKLAKNFLQIAILSVDVSNSEAVLAIVRESKGFLELTALDLDVDRAFELAQMQRQLSRWHIHWSEIWADDSGRLEISSLAQTWANLIQEMAGVLV
;
A
#
# COMPACT_ATOMS: atom_id res chain seq x y z
N MET A 1 -7.16 13.83 15.00
CA MET A 1 -7.23 12.49 15.61
C MET A 1 -7.79 11.56 14.55
N ASN A 2 -7.01 10.58 14.10
CA ASN A 2 -7.51 9.58 13.15
C ASN A 2 -8.46 8.65 13.90
N ASN A 3 -9.69 8.50 13.38
CA ASN A 3 -10.63 7.51 13.86
C ASN A 3 -10.29 6.20 13.16
N TRP A 4 -9.38 5.42 13.73
CA TRP A 4 -9.00 4.13 13.15
C TRP A 4 -10.17 3.15 13.14
N THR A 5 -10.30 2.39 12.06
CA THR A 5 -11.30 1.33 11.93
C THR A 5 -10.97 0.15 12.84
N GLY A 6 -11.95 -0.74 13.06
CA GLY A 6 -11.71 -1.99 13.80
C GLY A 6 -10.63 -2.87 13.13
N GLU A 7 -10.56 -2.86 11.80
CA GLU A 7 -9.54 -3.58 11.03
C GLU A 7 -8.15 -2.98 11.21
N GLU A 8 -8.04 -1.65 11.19
CA GLU A 8 -6.80 -0.92 11.45
C GLU A 8 -6.28 -1.17 12.87
N LEU A 9 -7.18 -1.19 13.87
CA LEU A 9 -6.82 -1.54 15.25
C LEU A 9 -6.37 -3.00 15.37
N ALA A 10 -7.06 -3.93 14.73
CA ALA A 10 -6.67 -5.33 14.70
C ALA A 10 -5.29 -5.51 14.04
N PHE A 11 -5.05 -4.86 12.91
CA PHE A 11 -3.77 -4.83 12.22
C PHE A 11 -2.66 -4.28 13.12
N ARG A 12 -2.88 -3.16 13.83
CA ARG A 12 -1.87 -2.54 14.71
C ARG A 12 -1.40 -3.46 15.84
N CYS A 13 -2.24 -4.38 16.30
CA CYS A 13 -1.92 -5.36 17.35
C CYS A 13 -1.03 -6.51 16.85
N GLU A 14 -0.81 -6.63 15.54
CA GLU A 14 0.04 -7.67 14.98
C GLU A 14 1.53 -7.36 15.10
N ARG A 15 2.34 -8.41 15.10
CA ARG A 15 3.81 -8.28 15.07
C ARG A 15 4.22 -7.46 13.84
N LEU A 16 5.27 -6.65 13.99
CA LEU A 16 5.76 -5.77 12.92
C LEU A 16 6.06 -6.55 11.62
N SER A 17 6.67 -7.73 11.71
CA SER A 17 6.95 -8.57 10.54
C SER A 17 5.68 -8.97 9.79
N VAL A 18 4.62 -9.37 10.51
CA VAL A 18 3.32 -9.74 9.93
C VAL A 18 2.65 -8.54 9.25
N ARG A 19 2.74 -7.35 9.86
CA ARG A 19 2.22 -6.11 9.27
C ARG A 19 2.94 -5.76 7.97
N LEU A 20 4.26 -5.87 7.94
CA LEU A 20 5.07 -5.63 6.73
C LEU A 20 4.75 -6.67 5.64
N GLU A 21 4.63 -7.95 5.98
CA GLU A 21 4.22 -9.00 5.03
C GLU A 21 2.83 -8.73 4.42
N LYS A 22 1.86 -8.29 5.23
CA LYS A 22 0.53 -7.90 4.75
C LYS A 22 0.58 -6.70 3.83
N LEU A 23 1.35 -5.67 4.18
CA LEU A 23 1.56 -4.51 3.30
C LEU A 23 2.18 -4.94 1.97
N ALA A 24 3.23 -5.76 1.99
CA ALA A 24 3.84 -6.29 0.77
C ALA A 24 2.84 -7.07 -0.09
N LYS A 25 1.99 -7.90 0.54
CA LYS A 25 0.92 -8.62 -0.15
C LYS A 25 -0.11 -7.67 -0.78
N ASN A 26 -0.52 -6.62 -0.09
CA ASN A 26 -1.43 -5.61 -0.62
C ASN A 26 -0.84 -4.93 -1.86
N PHE A 27 0.44 -4.53 -1.80
CA PHE A 27 1.12 -3.92 -2.94
C PHE A 27 1.29 -4.89 -4.11
N LEU A 28 1.58 -6.17 -3.87
CA LEU A 28 1.56 -7.21 -4.91
C LEU A 28 0.17 -7.35 -5.56
N GLN A 29 -0.89 -7.33 -4.77
CA GLN A 29 -2.26 -7.40 -5.30
C GLN A 29 -2.60 -6.16 -6.12
N ILE A 30 -2.22 -4.96 -5.67
CA ILE A 30 -2.35 -3.73 -6.49
C ILE A 30 -1.60 -3.92 -7.81
N ALA A 31 -0.36 -4.41 -7.77
CA ALA A 31 0.46 -4.61 -8.96
C ALA A 31 -0.20 -5.53 -9.99
N ILE A 32 -0.65 -6.70 -9.53
CA ILE A 32 -1.26 -7.74 -10.39
C ILE A 32 -2.62 -7.30 -10.92
N LEU A 33 -3.48 -6.73 -10.08
CA LEU A 33 -4.86 -6.41 -10.47
C LEU A 33 -4.95 -5.16 -11.36
N SER A 34 -3.95 -4.26 -11.31
CA SER A 34 -3.97 -3.01 -12.07
C SER A 34 -3.86 -3.20 -13.59
N VAL A 35 -3.44 -4.37 -14.07
CA VAL A 35 -3.34 -4.63 -15.51
C VAL A 35 -4.70 -4.89 -16.18
N ASP A 36 -5.75 -5.16 -15.39
CA ASP A 36 -7.10 -5.42 -15.88
C ASP A 36 -8.06 -4.32 -15.41
N VAL A 37 -8.64 -3.59 -16.38
CA VAL A 37 -9.52 -2.45 -16.15
C VAL A 37 -10.76 -2.78 -15.30
N SER A 38 -11.21 -4.04 -15.31
CA SER A 38 -12.37 -4.51 -14.55
C SER A 38 -12.15 -4.54 -13.04
N ASN A 39 -10.89 -4.50 -12.57
CA ASN A 39 -10.55 -4.58 -11.14
C ASN A 39 -10.55 -3.23 -10.41
N SER A 40 -11.13 -2.16 -10.99
CA SER A 40 -11.04 -0.79 -10.45
C SER A 40 -11.40 -0.69 -8.98
N GLU A 41 -12.56 -1.22 -8.59
CA GLU A 41 -13.06 -1.12 -7.23
C GLU A 41 -12.22 -1.95 -6.25
N ALA A 42 -11.75 -3.12 -6.69
CA ALA A 42 -10.89 -3.98 -5.89
C ALA A 42 -9.54 -3.31 -5.59
N VAL A 43 -8.88 -2.74 -6.62
CA VAL A 43 -7.61 -2.03 -6.42
C VAL A 43 -7.81 -0.79 -5.55
N LEU A 44 -8.89 -0.02 -5.78
CA LEU A 44 -9.22 1.15 -4.96
C LEU A 44 -9.42 0.80 -3.49
N ALA A 45 -10.07 -0.33 -3.20
CA ALA A 45 -10.26 -0.81 -1.83
C ALA A 45 -8.91 -1.11 -1.16
N ILE A 46 -8.01 -1.81 -1.84
CA ILE A 46 -6.67 -2.14 -1.32
C ILE A 46 -5.82 -0.87 -1.13
N VAL A 47 -5.92 0.10 -2.05
CA VAL A 47 -5.27 1.42 -1.92
C VAL A 47 -5.78 2.16 -0.68
N ARG A 48 -7.08 2.10 -0.39
CA ARG A 48 -7.68 2.73 0.79
C ARG A 48 -7.17 2.13 2.08
N GLU A 49 -7.22 0.81 2.20
CA GLU A 49 -6.75 0.05 3.36
C GLU A 49 -5.25 0.29 3.60
N SER A 50 -4.44 0.18 2.55
CA SER A 50 -2.97 0.25 2.67
C SER A 50 -2.48 1.59 3.23
N LYS A 51 -3.21 2.70 3.02
CA LYS A 51 -2.84 4.00 3.62
C LYS A 51 -2.85 3.96 5.15
N GLY A 52 -3.87 3.35 5.75
CA GLY A 52 -3.96 3.23 7.21
C GLY A 52 -2.90 2.29 7.76
N PHE A 53 -2.67 1.17 7.06
CA PHE A 53 -1.64 0.21 7.44
C PHE A 53 -0.23 0.79 7.38
N LEU A 54 0.08 1.62 6.37
CA LEU A 54 1.37 2.33 6.28
C LEU A 54 1.59 3.25 7.48
N GLU A 55 0.59 4.08 7.81
CA GLU A 55 0.68 5.00 8.94
C GLU A 55 0.90 4.26 10.26
N LEU A 56 0.13 3.20 10.51
CA LEU A 56 0.24 2.40 11.72
C LEU A 56 1.56 1.64 11.82
N THR A 57 2.13 1.23 10.68
CA THR A 57 3.42 0.53 10.62
C THR A 57 4.59 1.48 10.86
N ALA A 58 4.52 2.70 10.30
CA ALA A 58 5.56 3.71 10.45
C ALA A 58 5.84 4.10 11.92
N LEU A 59 4.85 3.96 12.81
CA LEU A 59 4.99 4.26 14.24
C LEU A 59 6.04 3.40 14.97
N ASP A 60 6.38 2.22 14.43
CA ASP A 60 7.31 1.28 15.06
C ASP A 60 8.62 1.11 14.26
N LEU A 61 8.89 2.00 13.30
CA LEU A 61 10.09 1.98 12.46
C LEU A 61 11.04 3.13 12.83
N ASP A 62 12.31 2.98 12.44
CA ASP A 62 13.24 4.11 12.47
C ASP A 62 12.80 5.23 11.49
N VAL A 63 13.38 6.42 11.64
CA VAL A 63 12.99 7.62 10.89
C VAL A 63 13.10 7.42 9.37
N ASP A 64 14.14 6.73 8.91
CA ASP A 64 14.39 6.56 7.48
C ASP A 64 13.34 5.64 6.86
N ARG A 65 13.06 4.49 7.49
CA ARG A 65 12.03 3.57 7.02
C ARG A 65 10.62 4.13 7.18
N ALA A 66 10.34 4.85 8.26
CA ALA A 66 9.06 5.54 8.46
C ALA A 66 8.82 6.61 7.37
N PHE A 67 9.88 7.32 6.96
CA PHE A 67 9.82 8.28 5.86
C PHE A 67 9.50 7.60 4.52
N GLU A 68 10.11 6.45 4.23
CA GLU A 68 9.78 5.66 3.03
C GLU A 68 8.29 5.27 2.99
N LEU A 69 7.73 4.77 4.10
CA LEU A 69 6.30 4.44 4.16
C LEU A 69 5.39 5.67 4.01
N ALA A 70 5.79 6.82 4.56
CA ALA A 70 5.04 8.07 4.41
C ALA A 70 5.00 8.54 2.93
N GLN A 71 6.08 8.34 2.18
CA GLN A 71 6.13 8.67 0.75
C GLN A 71 5.21 7.76 -0.06
N MET A 72 5.15 6.46 0.27
CA MET A 72 4.17 5.54 -0.32
C MET A 72 2.73 5.99 0.01
N GLN A 73 2.44 6.31 1.27
CA GLN A 73 1.10 6.74 1.71
C GLN A 73 0.65 8.02 1.00
N ARG A 74 1.58 8.96 0.77
CA ARG A 74 1.32 10.19 0.00
C ARG A 74 0.94 9.88 -1.44
N GLN A 75 1.64 8.95 -2.09
CA GLN A 75 1.32 8.57 -3.46
C GLN A 75 -0.01 7.79 -3.55
N LEU A 76 -0.29 6.88 -2.61
CA LEU A 76 -1.60 6.23 -2.50
C LEU A 76 -2.74 7.25 -2.30
N SER A 77 -2.49 8.31 -1.55
CA SER A 77 -3.47 9.39 -1.35
C SER A 77 -3.72 10.19 -2.63
N ARG A 78 -2.68 10.43 -3.43
CA ARG A 78 -2.82 11.04 -4.76
C ARG A 78 -3.63 10.17 -5.70
N TRP A 79 -3.32 8.88 -5.76
CA TRP A 79 -4.11 7.92 -6.54
C TRP A 79 -5.56 7.89 -6.10
N HIS A 80 -5.82 7.86 -4.79
CA HIS A 80 -7.18 7.85 -4.26
C HIS A 80 -8.00 9.10 -4.64
N ILE A 81 -7.39 10.28 -4.63
CA ILE A 81 -8.06 11.55 -4.98
C ILE A 81 -8.34 11.63 -6.49
N HIS A 82 -7.39 11.18 -7.32
CA HIS A 82 -7.47 11.25 -8.79
C HIS A 82 -7.86 9.93 -9.44
N TRP A 83 -8.53 9.04 -8.71
CA TRP A 83 -8.68 7.64 -9.09
C TRP A 83 -9.35 7.46 -10.45
N SER A 84 -10.46 8.16 -10.70
CA SER A 84 -11.21 8.06 -11.95
C SER A 84 -10.39 8.48 -13.17
N GLU A 85 -9.53 9.49 -13.01
CA GLU A 85 -8.67 10.00 -14.08
C GLU A 85 -7.54 9.02 -14.38
N ILE A 86 -6.84 8.56 -13.33
CA ILE A 86 -5.69 7.66 -13.46
C ILE A 86 -6.11 6.28 -13.96
N TRP A 87 -7.23 5.73 -13.45
CA TRP A 87 -7.66 4.38 -13.80
C TRP A 87 -8.19 4.27 -15.23
N ALA A 88 -8.81 5.33 -15.74
CA ALA A 88 -9.32 5.37 -17.11
C ALA A 88 -8.21 5.35 -18.17
N ASP A 89 -6.99 5.74 -17.79
CA ASP A 89 -5.81 5.74 -18.65
C ASP A 89 -4.98 4.46 -18.47
N ASP A 90 -4.67 3.79 -19.59
CA ASP A 90 -3.81 2.60 -19.62
C ASP A 90 -2.43 2.92 -19.05
N SER A 91 -1.88 4.11 -19.33
CA SER A 91 -0.56 4.49 -18.84
C SER A 91 -0.56 4.70 -17.31
N GLY A 92 -1.62 5.33 -16.78
CA GLY A 92 -1.85 5.46 -15.34
C GLY A 92 -1.95 4.11 -14.61
N ARG A 93 -2.67 3.14 -15.19
CA ARG A 93 -2.75 1.78 -14.63
C ARG A 93 -1.42 1.04 -14.64
N LEU A 94 -0.64 1.18 -15.71
CA LEU A 94 0.71 0.60 -15.79
C LEU A 94 1.67 1.25 -14.78
N GLU A 95 1.58 2.56 -14.56
CA GLU A 95 2.36 3.25 -13.53
C GLU A 95 2.02 2.72 -12.13
N ILE A 96 0.72 2.59 -11.79
CA ILE A 96 0.28 1.99 -10.52
C ILE A 96 0.88 0.59 -10.38
N SER A 97 0.78 -0.24 -11.42
CA SER A 97 1.30 -1.61 -11.39
C SER A 97 2.80 -1.65 -11.09
N SER A 98 3.59 -0.85 -11.81
CA SER A 98 5.04 -0.80 -11.67
C SER A 98 5.49 -0.26 -10.31
N LEU A 99 4.87 0.82 -9.82
CA LEU A 99 5.22 1.40 -8.51
C LEU A 99 4.84 0.47 -7.37
N ALA A 100 3.65 -0.14 -7.43
CA ALA A 100 3.20 -1.10 -6.42
C ALA A 100 4.12 -2.33 -6.37
N GLN A 101 4.57 -2.86 -7.51
CA GLN A 101 5.53 -3.97 -7.54
C GLN A 101 6.86 -3.57 -6.88
N THR A 102 7.35 -2.37 -7.17
CA THR A 102 8.60 -1.84 -6.57
C THR A 102 8.48 -1.74 -5.06
N TRP A 103 7.38 -1.18 -4.55
CA TRP A 103 7.17 -1.06 -3.11
C TRP A 103 6.92 -2.39 -2.41
N ALA A 104 6.27 -3.36 -3.08
CA ALA A 104 6.15 -4.70 -2.52
C ALA A 104 7.52 -5.32 -2.23
N ASN A 105 8.45 -5.21 -3.18
CA ASN A 105 9.82 -5.73 -3.02
C ASN A 105 10.55 -5.02 -1.87
N LEU A 106 10.48 -3.68 -1.82
CA LEU A 106 11.08 -2.89 -0.74
C LEU A 106 10.54 -3.27 0.64
N ILE A 107 9.22 -3.46 0.76
CA ILE A 107 8.60 -3.84 2.05
C ILE A 107 8.96 -5.27 2.45
N GLN A 108 9.12 -6.20 1.49
CA GLN A 108 9.62 -7.55 1.76
C GLN A 108 11.06 -7.52 2.31
N GLU A 109 11.92 -6.68 1.72
CA GLU A 109 13.27 -6.45 2.23
C GLU A 109 13.23 -5.88 3.66
N MET A 110 12.35 -4.91 3.94
CA MET A 110 12.16 -4.38 5.30
C MET A 110 11.71 -5.46 6.31
N ALA A 111 10.86 -6.39 5.87
CA ALA A 111 10.35 -7.50 6.67
C ALA A 111 11.42 -8.56 6.98
N GLY A 112 12.57 -8.53 6.28
CA GLY A 112 13.57 -9.58 6.33
C GLY A 112 13.16 -10.85 5.58
N VAL A 113 12.19 -10.75 4.67
CA VAL A 113 11.70 -11.85 3.83
C VAL A 113 12.33 -11.68 2.45
N LEU A 114 13.55 -12.19 2.28
CA LEU A 114 14.12 -12.44 0.96
C LEU A 114 13.70 -13.85 0.54
N VAL A 115 12.98 -13.97 -0.58
CA VAL A 115 12.79 -15.23 -1.30
C VAL A 115 13.65 -15.19 -2.55
#